data_AF-A0A1F9AL41-F1
#
_entry.id   AF-A0A1F9AL41-F1
#
_cell.length_a   1.000
_cell.length_b   1.000
_cell.length_c   1.000
_cell.angle_alpha   90.00
_cell.angle_beta   90.00
_cell.angle_gamma   90.00
#
_symmetry.space_group_name_H-M   'P 1'
#
loop_
_entity.id
_entity.type
_entity.pdbx_description
1 polymer ?
#
loop_
_entity_poly.entity_id
_entity_poly.type
_entity_poly.pdbx_seq_one_letter_code
_entity_poly.pdbx_strand_id
1 'polypeptide(L)'
;MLARTLIIALALVLAGGCSVLHQGAEQGRDPELTLPAGALGSSRNPVKCDGPAGEHQYLKRLRGPDGQPVRYQRLGSVGQGAFGHVVDLYLVESRDGTVRREVFLDMYCPGHRENQPVPGFFLADQTL
;
A
#
# COMPACT_ATOMS: atom_id res chain seq x y z
N MET A 1 39.52 -63.40 -37.28
CA MET A 1 38.38 -62.47 -37.11
C MET A 1 37.43 -63.08 -36.07
N LEU A 2 37.66 -62.82 -34.78
CA LEU A 2 36.85 -63.38 -33.68
C LEU A 2 35.75 -62.38 -33.32
N ALA A 3 34.50 -62.81 -33.46
CA ALA A 3 33.30 -62.01 -33.30
C ALA A 3 32.77 -62.09 -31.86
N ARG A 4 32.72 -60.92 -31.22
CA ARG A 4 31.57 -60.31 -30.54
C ARG A 4 30.84 -61.12 -29.44
N THR A 5 31.29 -60.90 -28.20
CA THR A 5 30.56 -60.28 -27.06
C THR A 5 29.11 -59.82 -27.34
N LEU A 6 28.12 -59.81 -26.43
CA LEU A 6 28.07 -59.78 -24.96
C LEU A 6 26.59 -59.97 -24.50
N ILE A 7 26.40 -60.86 -23.52
CA ILE A 7 25.51 -60.87 -22.34
C ILE A 7 24.18 -60.09 -22.38
N ILE A 8 23.10 -60.86 -22.23
CA ILE A 8 21.72 -60.46 -21.88
C ILE A 8 21.69 -59.96 -20.43
N ALA A 9 21.21 -58.73 -20.19
CA ALA A 9 20.93 -58.24 -18.84
C ALA A 9 19.41 -58.14 -18.61
N LEU A 10 19.02 -58.89 -17.59
CA LEU A 10 17.71 -59.13 -17.00
C LEU A 10 17.06 -57.83 -16.46
N ALA A 11 15.75 -57.69 -16.68
CA ALA A 11 14.92 -56.63 -16.13
C ALA A 11 14.61 -56.86 -14.64
N LEU A 12 14.60 -55.80 -13.84
CA LEU A 12 13.97 -55.77 -12.52
C LEU A 12 13.23 -54.44 -12.34
N VAL A 13 11.90 -54.50 -12.41
CA VAL A 13 11.00 -53.40 -12.04
C VAL A 13 10.77 -53.50 -10.54
N LEU A 14 11.22 -52.51 -9.79
CA LEU A 14 10.86 -52.31 -8.38
C LEU A 14 10.01 -51.05 -8.27
N ALA A 15 8.73 -51.27 -7.96
CA ALA A 15 7.84 -50.25 -7.43
C ALA A 15 8.22 -49.95 -5.98
N GLY A 16 8.30 -48.68 -5.60
CA GLY A 16 8.41 -48.26 -4.20
C GLY A 16 9.05 -46.89 -4.03
N GLY A 17 8.27 -45.91 -3.58
CA GLY A 17 8.82 -44.63 -3.14
C GLY A 17 7.82 -43.48 -3.17
N CYS A 18 6.95 -43.42 -2.17
CA CYS A 18 6.16 -42.23 -1.85
C CYS A 18 7.13 -41.07 -1.55
N SER A 19 7.26 -40.11 -2.46
CA SER A 19 8.07 -38.91 -2.25
C SER A 19 7.14 -37.71 -2.07
N VAL A 20 6.63 -37.54 -0.85
CA VAL A 20 6.15 -36.24 -0.40
C VAL A 20 7.40 -35.39 -0.16
N LEU A 21 7.81 -34.65 -1.18
CA LEU A 21 8.76 -33.55 -1.00
C LEU A 21 8.01 -32.38 -0.38
N HIS A 22 8.01 -32.35 0.96
CA HIS A 22 7.73 -31.16 1.73
C HIS A 22 9.06 -30.43 1.95
N GLN A 23 9.41 -29.49 1.07
CA GLN A 23 10.49 -28.54 1.34
C GLN A 23 10.18 -27.17 0.76
N GLY A 24 10.08 -26.19 1.67
CA GLY A 24 10.54 -24.83 1.45
C GLY A 24 9.59 -23.89 0.71
N ALA A 25 8.70 -23.26 1.47
CA ALA A 25 8.18 -21.95 1.10
C ALA A 25 9.32 -20.91 1.19
N GLU A 26 10.17 -20.85 0.17
CA GLU A 26 11.07 -19.71 -0.03
C GLU A 26 10.36 -18.75 -1.01
N GLN A 27 9.26 -18.14 -0.55
CA GLN A 27 8.78 -16.91 -1.17
C GLN A 27 9.67 -15.75 -0.71
N GLY A 28 10.92 -15.79 -1.16
CA GLY A 28 11.80 -14.64 -1.24
C GLY A 28 11.28 -13.72 -2.33
N ARG A 29 10.20 -13.01 -2.04
CA ARG A 29 9.91 -11.75 -2.71
C ARG A 29 10.16 -10.71 -1.65
N ASP A 30 11.36 -10.12 -1.64
CA ASP A 30 11.43 -8.72 -1.21
C ASP A 30 10.45 -8.01 -2.15
N PRO A 31 9.28 -7.54 -1.65
CA PRO A 31 8.52 -6.64 -2.48
C PRO A 31 9.43 -5.42 -2.58
N GLU A 32 10.07 -5.25 -3.74
CA GLU A 32 10.40 -3.94 -4.26
C GLU A 32 9.28 -3.01 -3.79
N LEU A 33 9.59 -2.20 -2.77
CA LEU A 33 8.63 -1.39 -2.05
C LEU A 33 8.02 -0.50 -3.12
N THR A 34 6.89 -0.91 -3.69
CA THR A 34 6.37 -0.27 -4.89
C THR A 34 6.07 1.14 -4.46
N LEU A 35 6.90 2.08 -4.93
CA LEU A 35 6.80 3.47 -4.54
C LEU A 35 5.35 3.89 -4.81
N PRO A 36 4.72 4.63 -3.87
CA PRO A 36 3.31 4.95 -3.98
C PRO A 36 3.04 5.64 -5.32
N ALA A 37 2.25 4.97 -6.16
CA ALA A 37 1.96 5.43 -7.51
C ALA A 37 0.65 6.22 -7.53
N GLY A 38 0.72 7.54 -7.51
CA GLY A 38 -0.45 8.40 -7.68
C GLY A 38 -0.40 9.70 -6.89
N ALA A 39 -1.43 10.52 -7.08
CA ALA A 39 -1.60 11.76 -6.33
C ALA A 39 -1.73 11.49 -4.83
N LEU A 40 -1.13 12.36 -4.01
CA LEU A 40 -1.25 12.31 -2.55
C LEU A 40 -2.72 12.32 -2.12
N GLY A 41 -3.05 11.50 -1.13
CA GLY A 41 -4.40 11.30 -0.62
C GLY A 41 -5.25 10.34 -1.47
N SER A 42 -4.66 9.62 -2.42
CA SER A 42 -5.35 8.52 -3.12
C SER A 42 -5.12 7.18 -2.42
N SER A 43 -5.92 6.16 -2.75
CA SER A 43 -5.73 4.79 -2.22
C SER A 43 -4.33 4.22 -2.48
N ARG A 44 -3.67 4.67 -3.56
CA ARG A 44 -2.32 4.25 -3.97
C ARG A 44 -1.20 5.11 -3.37
N ASN A 45 -1.53 6.25 -2.79
CA ASN A 45 -0.60 7.16 -2.12
C ASN A 45 -1.34 7.89 -0.99
N PRO A 46 -1.72 7.18 0.09
CA PRO A 46 -2.47 7.77 1.19
C PRO A 46 -1.60 8.79 1.93
N VAL A 47 -2.25 9.78 2.53
CA VAL A 47 -1.59 10.72 3.43
C VAL A 47 -1.10 9.96 4.65
N LYS A 48 0.21 10.01 4.89
CA LYS A 48 0.81 9.34 6.05
C LYS A 48 0.57 10.16 7.32
N CYS A 49 0.12 9.50 8.38
CA CYS A 49 -0.25 10.13 9.63
C CYS A 49 0.29 9.36 10.84
N ASP A 50 0.64 10.08 11.90
CA ASP A 50 0.99 9.53 13.21
C ASP A 50 -0.28 9.31 14.05
N GLY A 51 -0.91 8.15 13.86
CA GLY A 51 -2.15 7.77 14.53
C GLY A 51 -3.36 8.64 14.17
N PRO A 52 -4.52 8.41 14.81
CA PRO A 52 -5.73 9.20 14.60
C PRO A 52 -5.54 10.69 14.88
N ALA A 53 -4.66 11.04 15.82
CA ALA A 53 -4.32 12.43 16.10
C ALA A 53 -3.63 13.10 14.91
N GLY A 54 -2.71 12.40 14.24
CA GLY A 54 -2.04 12.87 13.03
C GLY A 54 -3.02 13.14 11.88
N GLU A 55 -4.05 12.30 11.71
CA GLU A 55 -5.09 12.51 10.71
C GLU A 55 -5.83 13.82 10.93
N HIS A 56 -6.32 14.03 12.15
CA HIS A 56 -7.01 15.27 12.50
C HIS A 56 -6.11 16.50 12.41
N GLN A 57 -4.82 16.38 12.75
CA GLN A 57 -3.87 17.48 12.60
C GLN A 57 -3.65 17.85 11.13
N TYR A 58 -3.51 16.86 10.23
CA TYR A 58 -3.39 17.10 8.81
C TYR A 58 -4.63 17.81 8.25
N LEU A 59 -5.82 17.27 8.52
CA LEU A 59 -7.09 17.83 8.04
C LEU A 59 -7.34 19.25 8.56
N LYS A 60 -7.00 19.55 9.82
CA LYS A 60 -7.11 20.90 10.40
C LYS A 60 -6.16 21.91 9.76
N ARG A 61 -5.07 21.47 9.16
CA ARG A 61 -4.10 22.33 8.44
C ARG A 61 -4.54 22.61 7.01
N LEU A 62 -5.40 21.78 6.41
CA LEU A 62 -5.85 21.99 5.04
C LEU A 62 -6.67 23.28 4.88
N ARG A 63 -6.44 23.97 3.78
CA ARG A 63 -7.17 25.15 3.33
C ARG A 63 -7.68 24.95 1.92
N GLY A 64 -8.90 25.41 1.67
CA GLY A 64 -9.48 25.46 0.33
C GLY A 64 -8.84 26.56 -0.53
N PRO A 65 -9.23 26.68 -1.81
CA PRO A 65 -8.77 27.75 -2.70
C PRO A 65 -9.07 29.17 -2.20
N ASP A 66 -10.13 29.31 -1.41
CA ASP A 66 -10.53 30.54 -0.72
C ASP A 66 -9.68 30.86 0.54
N GLY A 67 -8.67 30.04 0.83
CA GLY A 67 -7.82 30.16 2.02
C GLY A 67 -8.52 29.80 3.33
N GLN A 68 -9.78 29.31 3.29
CA GLN A 68 -10.55 28.98 4.49
C GLN A 68 -10.29 27.54 4.93
N PRO A 69 -10.48 27.22 6.23
CA PRO A 69 -10.46 25.84 6.69
C PRO A 69 -11.45 24.97 5.91
N VAL A 70 -11.01 23.77 5.53
CA VAL A 70 -11.86 22.78 4.89
C VAL A 70 -12.92 22.24 5.87
N ARG A 71 -14.02 21.71 5.32
CA ARG A 71 -14.94 20.82 6.04
C ARG A 71 -14.51 19.39 5.75
N TYR A 72 -14.63 18.50 6.73
CA TYR A 72 -14.32 17.09 6.50
C TYR A 72 -15.21 16.15 7.32
N GLN A 73 -15.47 14.98 6.76
CA GLN A 73 -16.22 13.89 7.39
C GLN A 73 -15.50 12.57 7.14
N ARG A 74 -15.30 11.77 8.20
CA ARG A 74 -14.80 10.40 8.07
C ARG A 74 -15.91 9.51 7.51
N LEU A 75 -15.63 8.82 6.41
CA LEU A 75 -16.54 7.87 5.76
C LEU A 75 -16.36 6.44 6.28
N GLY A 76 -15.19 6.11 6.83
CA GLY A 76 -14.91 4.81 7.42
C GLY A 76 -13.50 4.33 7.12
N SER A 77 -13.19 3.12 7.58
CA SER A 77 -11.98 2.40 7.15
C SER A 77 -12.31 1.58 5.91
N VAL A 78 -11.45 1.64 4.89
CA VAL A 78 -11.74 1.08 3.55
C VAL A 78 -10.82 -0.06 3.15
N GLY A 79 -10.20 -0.71 4.14
CA GLY A 79 -9.34 -1.88 3.95
C GLY A 79 -7.88 -1.51 3.73
N GLN A 80 -7.13 -2.44 3.14
CA GLN A 80 -5.68 -2.33 3.00
C GLN A 80 -5.29 -1.31 1.93
N GLY A 81 -4.45 -0.34 2.29
CA GLY A 81 -3.87 0.66 1.41
C GLY A 81 -2.52 0.24 0.82
N ALA A 82 -1.92 1.17 0.06
CA ALA A 82 -0.67 0.94 -0.69
C ALA A 82 0.53 0.47 0.16
N PHE A 83 0.57 0.84 1.44
CA PHE A 83 1.66 0.47 2.36
C PHE A 83 1.35 -0.78 3.19
N GLY A 84 0.27 -1.49 2.88
CA GLY A 84 -0.10 -2.71 3.59
C GLY A 84 -0.89 -2.49 4.89
N HIS A 85 -1.11 -1.24 5.29
CA HIS A 85 -1.92 -0.89 6.46
C HIS A 85 -3.39 -0.66 6.11
N VAL A 86 -4.26 -0.72 7.11
CA VAL A 86 -5.66 -0.27 6.95
C VAL A 86 -5.69 1.25 6.82
N VAL A 87 -6.38 1.76 5.80
CA VAL A 87 -6.53 3.19 5.55
C VAL A 87 -7.94 3.68 5.85
N ASP A 88 -8.03 4.92 6.32
CA ASP A 88 -9.27 5.63 6.54
C ASP A 88 -9.60 6.53 5.35
N LEU A 89 -10.88 6.63 5.02
CA LEU A 89 -11.40 7.49 3.96
C LEU A 89 -12.15 8.67 4.57
N TYR A 90 -11.78 9.87 4.14
CA TYR A 90 -12.45 11.11 4.50
C TYR A 90 -12.99 11.80 3.25
N LEU A 91 -14.18 12.38 3.35
CA LEU A 91 -14.66 13.38 2.42
C LEU A 91 -14.16 14.75 2.89
N VAL A 92 -13.46 15.49 2.02
CA VAL A 92 -12.89 16.81 2.31
C VAL A 92 -13.42 17.82 1.30
N GLU A 93 -13.90 18.97 1.79
CA GLU A 93 -14.55 20.00 1.00
C GLU A 93 -14.01 21.38 1.34
N SER A 94 -13.72 22.20 0.32
CA SER A 94 -13.44 23.62 0.51
C SER A 94 -14.72 24.35 0.97
N ARG A 95 -14.56 25.47 1.68
CA ARG A 95 -15.69 26.16 2.30
C ARG A 95 -16.60 26.85 1.28
N ASP A 96 -16.02 27.31 0.18
CA ASP A 96 -16.67 27.84 -1.01
C ASP A 96 -17.28 26.74 -1.92
N GLY A 97 -17.04 25.46 -1.64
CA GLY A 97 -17.55 24.32 -2.41
C GLY A 97 -16.87 24.09 -3.76
N THR A 98 -15.80 24.81 -4.08
CA THR A 98 -15.09 24.66 -5.38
C THR A 98 -14.30 23.36 -5.50
N VAL A 99 -13.88 22.77 -4.38
CA VAL A 99 -13.13 21.52 -4.32
C VAL A 99 -13.79 20.55 -3.34
N ARG A 100 -14.10 19.33 -3.81
CA ARG A 100 -14.64 18.22 -3.01
C ARG A 100 -13.93 16.94 -3.40
N ARG A 101 -13.31 16.25 -2.43
CA ARG A 101 -12.49 15.05 -2.70
C ARG A 101 -12.60 14.01 -1.60
N GLU A 102 -12.54 12.75 -2.01
CA GLU A 102 -12.20 11.64 -1.13
C GLU A 102 -10.69 11.60 -0.90
N VAL A 103 -10.29 11.49 0.35
CA VAL A 103 -8.89 11.52 0.80
C VAL A 103 -8.63 10.31 1.68
N PHE A 104 -7.64 9.50 1.29
CA PHE A 104 -7.19 8.32 2.01
C PHE A 104 -6.05 8.68 2.96
N LEU A 105 -6.18 8.30 4.23
CA LEU A 105 -5.21 8.56 5.29
C LEU A 105 -4.72 7.22 5.87
N ASP A 106 -3.42 7.09 6.05
CA ASP A 106 -2.76 5.95 6.68
C ASP A 106 -2.22 6.39 8.04
N MET A 107 -2.94 6.04 9.11
CA MET A 107 -2.58 6.37 10.49
C MET A 107 -1.44 5.54 11.09
N TYR A 108 -0.91 4.55 10.37
CA TYR A 108 0.11 3.63 10.88
C TYR A 108 1.53 4.07 10.48
N CYS A 109 1.77 5.38 10.39
CA CYS A 109 3.07 5.98 10.05
C CYS A 109 3.62 6.76 11.27
N PRO A 110 4.16 6.07 12.30
CA PRO A 110 4.54 6.70 13.56
C PRO A 110 5.61 7.78 13.37
N GLY A 111 5.42 8.92 14.03
CA GLY A 111 6.30 10.10 13.94
C GLY A 111 6.25 10.83 12.59
N HIS A 112 5.42 10.39 11.64
CA HIS A 112 5.30 11.06 10.34
C HIS A 112 4.36 12.26 10.40
N ARG A 113 4.82 13.39 9.87
CA ARG A 113 4.03 14.60 9.67
C ARG A 113 4.01 14.96 8.19
N GLU A 114 2.90 14.67 7.51
CA GLU A 114 2.74 15.04 6.11
C GLU A 114 2.84 16.57 5.94
N ASN A 115 3.68 16.98 5.00
CA ASN A 115 3.98 18.38 4.71
C ASN A 115 3.62 18.77 3.28
N GLN A 116 2.97 17.89 2.51
CA GLN A 116 2.40 18.21 1.20
C GLN A 116 0.87 18.28 1.28
N PRO A 117 0.22 19.26 0.61
CA PRO A 117 -1.22 19.27 0.49
C PRO A 117 -1.69 18.21 -0.50
N VAL A 118 -2.85 17.62 -0.26
CA VAL A 118 -3.55 16.86 -1.29
C VAL A 118 -3.98 17.80 -2.42
N PRO A 119 -4.02 17.35 -3.70
CA PRO A 119 -4.32 18.24 -4.81
C PRO A 119 -5.65 18.98 -4.65
N GLY A 120 -5.62 20.28 -4.96
CA GLY A 120 -6.76 21.20 -4.83
C GLY A 120 -6.83 21.95 -3.49
N PHE A 121 -5.90 21.69 -2.57
CA PHE A 121 -5.85 22.34 -1.26
C PHE A 121 -4.45 22.91 -0.98
N PHE A 122 -4.33 23.64 0.12
CA PHE A 122 -3.09 24.20 0.66
C PHE A 122 -2.92 23.80 2.12
N LEU A 123 -1.70 23.87 2.65
CA LEU A 123 -1.46 23.72 4.08
C LEU A 123 -1.29 25.11 4.71
N ALA A 124 -1.97 25.35 5.83
CA ALA A 124 -1.94 26.65 6.52
C ALA A 124 -0.55 27.07 7.05
N ASP A 125 0.36 26.10 7.21
CA ASP A 125 1.76 26.34 7.60
C ASP A 125 2.71 26.46 6.40
N GLN A 126 2.17 26.44 5.17
CA GLN A 126 2.88 26.84 3.97
C GLN A 126 2.40 28.25 3.61
N THR A 127 3.22 29.25 3.91
CA THR A 127 2.97 30.64 3.52
C THR A 127 2.84 30.73 1.99
N LEU A 128 1.77 31.39 1.50
CA LEU A 128 1.60 31.74 0.08
C LEU A 128 2.57 32.83 -0.36
#